data_AF-A0A7V0ITB7-F1
#
_entry.id   AF-A0A7V0ITB7-F1
#
_cell.length_a   1.000
_cell.length_b   1.000
_cell.length_c   1.000
_cell.angle_alpha   90.00
_cell.angle_beta   90.00
_cell.angle_gamma   90.00
#
_symmetry.space_group_name_H-M   'P 1'
#
loop_
_entity.id
_entity.type
_entity.pdbx_description
1 polymer ?
#
loop_
_entity_poly.entity_id
_entity_poly.type
_entity_poly.pdbx_seq_one_letter_code
_entity_poly.pdbx_strand_id
1 'polypeptide(L)'
;MRRSDAGQKRRLSQLRWQGGARHRREQSRRVLLVGRPDVQPWQNPRLDEIRDETRQWAEQTFPGGSRRDRAGEFFSAEMMGELGSKGLLGICMPEQYGGQGRPVAEQVAAFEGLGWG
;
A
#
# COMPACT_ATOMS: atom_id res chain seq x y z
N MET A 1 -30.21 37.14 34.85
CA MET A 1 -28.73 37.10 35.00
C MET A 1 -28.21 35.84 34.32
N ARG A 2 -27.88 35.90 33.01
CA ARG A 2 -27.37 34.77 32.22
C ARG A 2 -25.97 35.12 31.71
N ARG A 3 -24.93 34.43 32.18
CA ARG A 3 -23.56 34.52 31.65
C ARG A 3 -22.94 33.12 31.65
N SER A 4 -22.98 32.42 30.52
CA SER A 4 -22.01 31.36 30.16
C SER A 4 -22.31 30.75 28.79
N ASP A 5 -22.18 31.52 27.70
CA ASP A 5 -22.20 30.92 26.34
C ASP A 5 -21.10 31.49 25.41
N ALA A 6 -20.36 32.51 25.87
CA ALA A 6 -19.30 33.16 25.10
C ALA A 6 -17.92 32.47 25.21
N GLY A 7 -17.75 31.55 26.18
CA GLY A 7 -16.49 30.84 26.42
C GLY A 7 -16.32 29.58 25.55
N GLN A 8 -17.42 28.91 25.20
CA GLN A 8 -17.40 27.64 24.49
C GLN A 8 -17.17 27.80 22.98
N LYS A 9 -17.66 28.90 22.39
CA LYS A 9 -17.49 29.18 20.95
C LYS A 9 -16.07 29.63 20.57
N ARG A 10 -15.24 30.08 21.53
CA ARG A 10 -13.82 30.43 21.26
C ARG A 10 -12.87 29.22 21.28
N ARG A 11 -13.29 28.08 21.83
CA ARG A 11 -12.48 26.85 21.85
C ARG A 11 -12.58 26.05 20.55
N LEU A 12 -13.66 26.22 19.78
CA LEU A 12 -13.89 25.46 18.55
C LEU A 12 -13.37 26.17 17.29
N SER A 13 -13.07 27.47 17.33
CA SER A 13 -12.51 28.22 16.21
C SER A 13 -10.97 28.13 16.10
N GLN A 14 -10.31 27.48 17.06
CA GLN A 14 -8.86 27.29 17.07
C GLN A 14 -8.40 25.96 16.43
N LEU A 15 -9.31 25.06 16.05
CA LEU A 15 -9.02 23.98 15.10
C LEU A 15 -9.02 24.51 13.66
N ARG A 16 -8.23 25.56 13.40
CA ARG A 16 -7.81 25.86 12.03
C ARG A 16 -6.79 24.81 11.62
N TRP A 17 -7.12 24.10 10.56
CA TRP A 17 -6.28 23.15 9.85
C TRP A 17 -4.88 23.76 9.59
N GLN A 18 -3.88 23.38 10.39
CA GLN A 18 -2.47 23.80 10.23
C GLN A 18 -1.68 22.82 9.35
N GLY A 19 -2.31 22.24 8.32
CA GLY A 19 -1.62 21.38 7.36
C GLY A 19 -0.83 22.18 6.32
N GLY A 20 0.06 23.07 6.76
CA GLY A 20 1.03 23.75 5.89
C GLY A 20 2.15 22.81 5.45
N ALA A 21 2.83 23.11 4.33
CA ALA A 21 3.92 22.31 3.77
C ALA A 21 5.06 22.00 4.77
N ARG A 22 5.24 22.80 5.83
CA ARG A 22 6.16 22.52 6.95
C ARG A 22 5.68 21.38 7.82
N HIS A 23 4.38 21.34 8.15
CA HIS A 23 3.79 20.26 8.95
C HIS A 23 3.85 18.92 8.21
N ARG A 24 3.73 18.92 6.88
CA ARG A 24 3.94 17.72 6.06
C ARG A 24 5.40 17.24 6.11
N ARG A 25 6.38 18.14 5.99
CA ARG A 25 7.82 17.81 6.13
C ARG A 25 8.18 17.32 7.54
N GLU A 26 7.51 17.86 8.56
CA GLU A 26 7.76 17.55 9.97
C GLU A 26 7.07 16.25 10.39
N GLN A 27 5.85 15.96 9.88
CA GLN A 27 5.20 14.66 10.01
C GLN A 27 5.95 13.58 9.23
N SER A 28 6.42 13.84 8.01
CA SER A 28 7.33 12.94 7.28
C SER A 28 8.61 12.66 8.07
N ARG A 29 9.08 13.60 8.90
CA ARG A 29 10.22 13.42 9.80
C ARG A 29 9.89 12.65 11.07
N ARG A 30 8.64 12.71 11.56
CA ARG A 30 8.22 12.16 12.85
C ARG A 30 7.56 10.79 12.76
N VAL A 31 7.04 10.41 11.60
CA VAL A 31 6.60 9.04 11.27
C VAL A 31 7.78 8.05 11.23
N LEU A 32 9.03 8.53 11.26
CA LEU A 32 10.24 7.72 11.20
C LEU A 32 10.70 7.10 12.53
N LEU A 33 9.98 7.26 13.64
CA LEU A 33 10.55 7.01 14.98
C LEU A 33 9.73 6.11 15.92
N VAL A 34 9.03 5.08 15.41
CA VAL A 34 8.57 3.97 16.27
C VAL A 34 8.68 2.64 15.53
N GLY A 35 9.63 1.80 15.96
CA GLY A 35 9.94 0.48 15.41
C GLY A 35 11.46 0.32 15.29
N ARG A 36 12.03 -0.86 15.53
CA ARG A 36 13.50 -1.06 15.46
C ARG A 36 14.07 -0.62 14.08
N PRO A 37 15.28 -0.03 14.04
CA PRO A 37 15.55 1.17 13.24
C PRO A 37 16.26 0.97 11.90
N ASP A 38 16.61 -0.26 11.54
CA ASP A 38 17.54 -0.51 10.44
C ASP A 38 16.85 -0.62 9.07
N VAL A 39 15.56 -0.96 9.03
CA VAL A 39 14.74 -0.84 7.82
C VAL A 39 13.29 -0.56 8.20
N GLN A 40 12.78 0.60 7.82
CA GLN A 40 11.34 0.84 7.83
C GLN A 40 10.63 -0.23 6.99
N PRO A 41 9.33 -0.54 7.22
CA PRO A 41 8.61 -1.54 6.43
C PRO A 41 8.68 -1.33 4.90
N TRP A 42 8.89 -0.08 4.45
CA TRP A 42 9.10 0.31 3.06
C TRP A 42 10.58 0.32 2.60
N GLN A 43 11.51 -0.17 3.43
CA GLN A 43 12.95 -0.29 3.15
C GLN A 43 13.40 -1.75 3.16
N ASN A 44 12.48 -2.71 3.13
CA ASN A 44 12.83 -4.13 3.10
C ASN A 44 13.23 -4.53 1.65
N PRO A 45 14.52 -4.85 1.39
CA PRO A 45 14.99 -5.16 0.03
C PRO A 45 14.28 -6.38 -0.57
N ARG A 46 13.83 -7.31 0.26
CA ARG A 46 13.05 -8.47 -0.21
C ARG A 46 11.70 -8.05 -0.79
N LEU A 47 11.05 -7.04 -0.18
CA LEU A 47 9.79 -6.52 -0.71
C LEU A 47 10.01 -5.74 -2.01
N ASP A 48 11.15 -5.05 -2.12
CA ASP A 48 11.53 -4.35 -3.34
C ASP A 48 11.80 -5.33 -4.50
N GLU A 49 12.54 -6.41 -4.24
CA GLU A 49 12.74 -7.51 -5.21
C GLU A 49 11.42 -8.08 -5.71
N ILE A 50 10.52 -8.44 -4.78
CA ILE A 50 9.21 -9.01 -5.13
C ILE A 50 8.40 -8.02 -5.96
N ARG A 51 8.39 -6.75 -5.58
CA ARG A 51 7.65 -5.70 -6.29
C ARG A 51 8.21 -5.47 -7.69
N ASP A 52 9.53 -5.46 -7.84
CA ASP A 52 10.20 -5.25 -9.12
C ASP A 52 9.99 -6.44 -10.06
N GLU A 53 10.07 -7.68 -9.55
CA GLU A 53 9.79 -8.90 -10.32
C GLU A 53 8.34 -8.91 -10.84
N THR A 54 7.36 -8.65 -9.97
CA THR A 54 5.95 -8.67 -10.39
C THR A 54 5.59 -7.47 -11.26
N ARG A 55 6.22 -6.32 -11.05
CA ARG A 55 6.11 -5.15 -11.92
C ARG A 55 6.62 -5.43 -13.33
N GLN A 56 7.81 -6.01 -13.47
CA GLN A 56 8.37 -6.34 -14.78
C GLN A 56 7.45 -7.30 -15.54
N TRP A 57 6.92 -8.31 -14.86
CA TRP A 57 5.95 -9.22 -15.47
C TRP A 57 4.67 -8.49 -15.89
N ALA A 58 4.15 -7.59 -15.06
CA ALA A 58 2.92 -6.86 -15.34
C ALA A 58 3.09 -5.89 -16.53
N GLU A 59 4.17 -5.12 -16.57
CA GLU A 59 4.49 -4.20 -17.67
C GLU A 59 4.67 -4.94 -19.02
N GLN A 60 5.17 -6.18 -19.00
CA GLN A 60 5.37 -6.99 -20.22
C GLN A 60 4.10 -7.70 -20.68
N THR A 61 3.39 -8.34 -19.76
CA THR A 61 2.29 -9.26 -20.06
C THR A 61 0.97 -8.52 -20.18
N PHE A 62 0.79 -7.49 -19.37
CA PHE A 62 -0.47 -6.81 -19.24
C PHE A 62 -0.17 -5.31 -19.05
N PRO A 63 0.20 -4.54 -20.09
CA PRO A 63 0.46 -3.11 -19.98
C PRO A 63 -0.80 -2.21 -20.07
N GLY A 64 -0.69 -0.99 -19.54
CA GLY A 64 -1.70 0.07 -19.67
C GLY A 64 -2.73 0.12 -18.54
N GLY A 65 -2.34 -0.19 -17.30
CA GLY A 65 -3.19 -0.32 -16.13
C GLY A 65 -4.21 0.79 -15.96
N SER A 66 -3.79 2.05 -16.02
CA SER A 66 -4.72 3.18 -15.89
C SER A 66 -5.77 3.24 -17.00
N ARG A 67 -5.45 2.83 -18.23
CA ARG A 67 -6.42 2.76 -19.33
C ARG A 67 -7.41 1.61 -19.09
N ARG A 68 -6.90 0.45 -18.69
CA ARG A 68 -7.69 -0.76 -18.47
C ARG A 68 -8.62 -0.69 -17.28
N ASP A 69 -8.14 -0.16 -16.18
CA ASP A 69 -8.94 0.07 -14.98
C ASP A 69 -10.17 0.92 -15.31
N ARG A 70 -9.99 1.98 -16.12
CA ARG A 70 -11.11 2.79 -16.65
C ARG A 70 -12.00 2.05 -17.64
N ALA A 71 -11.46 1.11 -18.40
CA ALA A 71 -12.19 0.33 -19.39
C ALA A 71 -12.87 -0.93 -18.81
N GLY A 72 -12.62 -1.26 -17.54
CA GLY A 72 -13.06 -2.51 -16.94
C GLY A 72 -12.37 -3.75 -17.55
N GLU A 73 -11.15 -3.59 -18.06
CA GLU A 73 -10.34 -4.70 -18.58
C GLU A 73 -9.57 -5.34 -17.42
N PHE A 74 -9.96 -6.57 -17.05
CA PHE A 74 -9.38 -7.33 -15.96
C PHE A 74 -8.44 -8.43 -16.46
N PHE A 75 -7.67 -9.02 -15.53
CA PHE A 75 -6.86 -10.21 -15.80
C PHE A 75 -7.73 -11.32 -16.40
N SER A 76 -7.28 -11.91 -17.51
CA SER A 76 -7.97 -13.07 -18.10
C SER A 76 -7.83 -14.30 -17.19
N ALA A 77 -8.69 -15.30 -17.40
CA ALA A 77 -8.58 -16.58 -16.68
C ALA A 77 -7.22 -17.26 -16.92
N GLU A 78 -6.66 -17.13 -18.13
CA GLU A 78 -5.34 -17.65 -18.48
C GLU A 78 -4.23 -16.95 -17.68
N MET A 79 -4.27 -15.61 -17.60
CA MET A 79 -3.32 -14.86 -16.76
C MET A 79 -3.45 -15.22 -15.28
N MET A 80 -4.68 -15.39 -14.78
CA MET A 80 -4.91 -15.85 -13.41
C MET A 80 -4.32 -17.25 -13.17
N GLY A 81 -4.44 -18.15 -14.16
CA GLY A 81 -3.79 -19.46 -14.14
C GLY A 81 -2.27 -19.34 -14.07
N GLU A 82 -1.67 -18.49 -14.90
CA GLU A 82 -0.23 -18.24 -14.90
C GLU A 82 0.27 -17.69 -13.54
N LEU A 83 -0.42 -16.67 -13.00
CA LEU A 83 -0.13 -16.10 -11.69
C LEU A 83 -0.25 -17.15 -10.57
N GLY A 84 -1.24 -18.04 -10.67
CA GLY A 84 -1.42 -19.18 -9.79
C GLY A 84 -0.26 -20.17 -9.87
N SER A 85 0.18 -20.54 -11.08
CA SER A 85 1.32 -21.45 -11.29
C SER A 85 2.65 -20.87 -10.80
N LYS A 86 2.81 -19.54 -10.79
CA LYS A 86 3.94 -18.84 -10.17
C LYS A 86 3.82 -18.73 -8.64
N GLY A 87 2.72 -19.20 -8.05
CA GLY A 87 2.45 -19.15 -6.62
C GLY A 87 2.04 -17.76 -6.09
N LEU A 88 1.89 -16.76 -6.97
CA LEU A 88 1.63 -15.36 -6.56
C LEU A 88 0.27 -15.17 -5.87
N LEU A 89 -0.67 -16.07 -6.13
CA LEU A 89 -2.01 -16.07 -5.52
C LEU A 89 -2.07 -16.78 -4.16
N GLY A 90 -0.99 -17.46 -3.75
CA GLY A 90 -0.93 -18.28 -2.54
C GLY A 90 0.20 -17.90 -1.59
N ILE A 91 0.79 -16.69 -1.71
CA ILE A 91 1.99 -16.30 -0.95
C ILE A 91 1.75 -16.42 0.55
N CYS A 92 0.67 -15.83 1.07
CA CYS A 92 0.37 -15.87 2.50
C CYS A 92 -0.53 -17.03 2.93
N MET A 93 -0.94 -17.89 2.00
CA MET A 93 -1.78 -19.04 2.34
C MET A 93 -0.93 -20.13 3.00
N PRO A 94 -1.42 -20.80 4.06
CA PRO A 94 -0.70 -21.92 4.66
C PRO A 94 -0.45 -23.07 3.68
N GLU A 95 0.66 -23.78 3.87
CA GLU A 95 1.06 -24.90 3.00
C GLU A 95 0.03 -26.04 3.00
N GLN A 96 -0.67 -26.30 4.12
CA GLN A 96 -1.71 -27.32 4.16
C GLN A 96 -2.92 -27.04 3.24
N TYR A 97 -3.01 -25.81 2.72
CA TYR A 97 -4.02 -25.40 1.74
C TYR A 97 -3.40 -25.13 0.36
N GLY A 98 -2.14 -25.53 0.13
CA GLY A 98 -1.43 -25.35 -1.14
C GLY A 98 -0.77 -23.98 -1.32
N GLY A 99 -0.62 -23.20 -0.25
CA GLY A 99 0.09 -21.92 -0.28
C GLY A 99 1.57 -22.01 0.10
N GLN A 100 2.21 -20.87 0.30
CA GLN A 100 3.65 -20.76 0.60
C GLN A 100 3.96 -20.41 2.07
N GLY A 101 2.95 -20.11 2.89
CA GLY A 101 3.12 -19.75 4.30
C GLY A 101 3.95 -18.48 4.55
N ARG A 102 4.13 -17.63 3.54
CA ARG A 102 4.99 -16.43 3.61
C ARG A 102 4.25 -15.24 4.24
N PRO A 103 4.97 -14.23 4.76
CA PRO A 103 4.35 -13.05 5.36
C PRO A 103 3.41 -12.30 4.40
N VAL A 104 2.33 -11.74 4.95
CA VAL A 104 1.36 -10.92 4.18
C VAL A 104 2.04 -9.72 3.50
N ALA A 105 3.12 -9.17 4.09
CA ALA A 105 3.88 -8.09 3.48
C ALA A 105 4.42 -8.45 2.08
N GLU A 106 4.80 -9.72 1.87
CA GLU A 106 5.28 -10.21 0.58
C GLU A 106 4.14 -10.34 -0.43
N GLN A 107 2.92 -10.69 0.02
CA GLN A 107 1.72 -10.68 -0.81
C GLN A 107 1.35 -9.26 -1.25
N VAL A 108 1.47 -8.28 -0.33
CA VAL A 108 1.22 -6.87 -0.61
C VAL A 108 2.23 -6.35 -1.64
N ALA A 109 3.53 -6.60 -1.45
CA ALA A 109 4.57 -6.19 -2.40
C ALA A 109 4.35 -6.78 -3.79
N ALA A 110 3.99 -8.06 -3.87
CA ALA A 110 3.66 -8.71 -5.14
C ALA A 110 2.51 -8.00 -5.85
N PHE A 111 1.43 -7.69 -5.13
CA PHE A 111 0.23 -7.06 -5.69
C PHE A 111 0.46 -5.59 -6.05
N GLU A 112 1.29 -4.88 -5.28
CA GLU A 112 1.76 -3.54 -5.63
C GLU A 112 2.47 -3.54 -6.98
N GLY A 113 3.36 -4.51 -7.23
CA GLY A 113 4.03 -4.65 -8.53
C GLY A 113 3.07 -5.01 -9.65
N LEU A 114 2.13 -5.94 -9.43
CA LEU A 114 1.10 -6.31 -10.42
C LEU A 114 0.21 -5.12 -10.84
N GLY A 115 -0.02 -4.17 -9.94
CA GLY A 115 -0.81 -2.96 -10.22
C GLY A 115 -0.16 -1.96 -11.19
N TRP A 116 1.13 -2.15 -11.55
CA TRP A 116 1.81 -1.32 -12.56
C TRP A 116 1.49 -1.72 -14.00
N GLY A 117 1.04 -2.96 -14.19
CA GLY A 117 0.57 -3.45 -15.47
C GLY A 117 -0.59 -2.63 -15.95
#